data_AF-A0A6M0JWV1-F1
#
_entry.id   AF-A0A6M0JWV1-F1
#
_cell.length_a   1.000
_cell.length_b   1.000
_cell.length_c   1.000
_cell.angle_alpha   90.00
_cell.angle_beta   90.00
_cell.angle_gamma   90.00
#
_symmetry.space_group_name_H-M   'P 1'
#
loop_
_entity.id
_entity.type
_entity.pdbx_description
1 polymer ?
#
loop_
_entity_poly.entity_id
_entity_poly.type
_entity_poly.pdbx_seq_one_letter_code
_entity_poly.pdbx_strand_id
1 'polypeptide(L)'
;MRDPGDELDRFENPDLLRLADIAEYRAVVFLGEPGMGKSTLLGDLRDLSEAQGRRTILIDLAEYGNEDRLLGYLRSPEILAAGSTGPAADLLLDGIDVCPLETPRLAALLKKVFRGYPATRDLRVRLACCSAVWPELLERALITHWEAANVIIVEMAPLRRRDVEVAATAEGLVPSAFLAQIEEHHAGVLAARPVTLRLLFGQAKSGHSFPTERTDLYRRGCERLCAEDNPSRRASRRLGHRTPSQRLAIVARIAVVLPTDRKAVWIGSDADLDRTRDCCIDDIVGRERGAVASKRRTALSRQPAYLPPARKV
;
A
#
# COMPACT_ATOMS: atom_id res chain seq x y z
N MET A 1 -2.42 -26.94 15.10
CA MET A 1 -3.58 -26.04 15.00
C MET A 1 -4.34 -26.48 13.75
N ARG A 2 -5.65 -26.78 13.84
CA ARG A 2 -6.44 -27.21 12.67
C ARG A 2 -6.53 -26.04 11.67
N ASP A 3 -6.57 -26.39 10.39
CA ASP A 3 -6.68 -25.42 9.29
C ASP A 3 -8.13 -24.91 9.21
N PRO A 4 -8.40 -23.60 9.32
CA PRO A 4 -9.76 -23.06 9.20
C PRO A 4 -10.28 -23.33 7.79
N GLY A 5 -11.23 -24.25 7.61
CA GLY A 5 -11.78 -24.57 6.29
C GLY A 5 -12.52 -25.90 6.17
N ASP A 6 -12.42 -26.77 7.18
CA ASP A 6 -13.19 -28.03 7.28
C ASP A 6 -14.69 -27.75 7.54
N GLU A 7 -15.56 -28.75 7.32
CA GLU A 7 -17.03 -28.61 7.49
C GLU A 7 -17.46 -28.09 8.88
N LEU A 8 -16.60 -28.24 9.88
CA LEU A 8 -16.81 -27.79 11.26
C LEU A 8 -16.43 -26.32 11.49
N ASP A 9 -15.73 -25.66 10.56
CA ASP A 9 -15.19 -24.30 10.72
C ASP A 9 -16.28 -23.23 10.80
N ARG A 10 -17.42 -23.44 10.12
CA ARG A 10 -18.60 -22.55 10.24
C ARG A 10 -19.13 -22.45 11.68
N PHE A 11 -18.79 -23.42 12.54
CA PHE A 11 -19.16 -23.41 13.95
C PHE A 11 -18.07 -22.85 14.86
N GLU A 12 -16.79 -22.89 14.45
CA GLU A 12 -15.65 -22.37 15.22
C GLU A 12 -15.34 -20.89 14.90
N ASN A 13 -15.59 -20.45 13.66
CA ASN A 13 -15.40 -19.08 13.17
C ASN A 13 -16.59 -18.67 12.28
N PRO A 14 -17.77 -18.41 12.86
CA PRO A 14 -19.00 -18.12 12.11
C PRO A 14 -18.91 -16.87 11.23
N ASP A 15 -18.00 -15.94 11.55
CA ASP A 15 -17.81 -14.70 10.82
C ASP A 15 -16.80 -14.81 9.66
N LEU A 16 -16.17 -15.98 9.45
CA LEU A 16 -15.21 -16.17 8.36
C LEU A 16 -15.91 -16.38 7.02
N LEU A 17 -15.72 -15.43 6.10
CA LEU A 17 -16.34 -15.42 4.79
C LEU A 17 -15.36 -15.85 3.69
N ARG A 18 -15.87 -16.62 2.72
CA ARG A 18 -15.18 -16.94 1.47
C ARG A 18 -15.64 -15.97 0.38
N LEU A 19 -14.86 -15.85 -0.70
CA LEU A 19 -15.23 -15.03 -1.86
C LEU A 19 -16.60 -15.39 -2.45
N ALA A 20 -16.96 -16.67 -2.43
CA ALA A 20 -18.26 -17.13 -2.89
C ALA A 20 -19.41 -16.58 -2.03
N ASP A 21 -19.21 -16.44 -0.72
CA ASP A 21 -20.23 -15.98 0.23
C ASP A 21 -20.55 -14.48 0.04
N ILE A 22 -19.63 -13.72 -0.55
CA ILE A 22 -19.78 -12.28 -0.79
C ILE A 22 -20.07 -11.92 -2.25
N ALA A 23 -20.22 -12.92 -3.12
CA ALA A 23 -20.39 -12.72 -4.56
C ALA A 23 -21.70 -11.98 -4.91
N GLU A 24 -22.75 -12.17 -4.11
CA GLU A 24 -24.08 -11.59 -4.33
C GLU A 24 -24.20 -10.13 -3.90
N TYR A 25 -23.30 -9.64 -3.04
CA TYR A 25 -23.32 -8.26 -2.58
C TYR A 25 -22.97 -7.31 -3.74
N ARG A 26 -23.75 -6.23 -3.85
CA ARG A 26 -23.56 -5.21 -4.88
C ARG A 26 -22.34 -4.38 -4.59
N ALA A 27 -22.10 -4.00 -3.34
CA ALA A 27 -20.86 -3.36 -2.91
C ALA A 27 -20.12 -4.22 -1.89
N VAL A 28 -18.83 -4.45 -2.12
CA VAL A 28 -17.93 -5.11 -1.17
C VAL A 28 -16.73 -4.22 -0.91
N VAL A 29 -16.40 -4.01 0.35
CA VAL A 29 -15.18 -3.32 0.78
C VAL A 29 -14.24 -4.35 1.40
N PHE A 30 -13.05 -4.46 0.85
CA PHE A 30 -11.95 -5.27 1.37
C PHE A 30 -11.01 -4.39 2.18
N LEU A 31 -11.05 -4.57 3.49
CA LEU A 31 -10.14 -3.95 4.45
C LEU A 31 -8.97 -4.87 4.73
N GLY A 32 -7.86 -4.29 5.14
CA GLY A 32 -6.71 -5.04 5.64
C GLY A 32 -5.46 -4.19 5.63
N GLU A 33 -4.47 -4.60 6.41
CA GLU A 33 -3.18 -3.91 6.47
C GLU A 33 -2.45 -3.87 5.11
N PRO A 34 -1.47 -2.96 4.93
CA PRO A 34 -0.59 -2.97 3.77
C PRO A 34 0.08 -4.35 3.59
N GLY A 35 0.08 -4.84 2.34
CA GLY A 35 0.67 -6.13 1.99
C GLY A 35 -0.18 -7.37 2.29
N MET A 36 -1.45 -7.20 2.66
CA MET A 36 -2.42 -8.31 2.82
C MET A 36 -2.92 -8.91 1.50
N GLY A 37 -2.55 -8.33 0.36
CA GLY A 37 -2.89 -8.89 -0.97
C GLY A 37 -4.18 -8.35 -1.59
N LYS A 38 -4.74 -7.24 -1.08
CA LYS A 38 -5.96 -6.60 -1.62
C LYS A 38 -5.89 -6.33 -3.13
N SER A 39 -4.78 -5.79 -3.63
CA SER A 39 -4.58 -5.54 -5.07
C SER A 39 -4.59 -6.82 -5.89
N THR A 40 -3.98 -7.89 -5.37
CA THR A 40 -4.01 -9.21 -6.03
C THR A 40 -5.42 -9.77 -6.05
N LEU A 41 -6.15 -9.66 -4.92
CA LEU A 41 -7.54 -10.07 -4.83
C LEU A 41 -8.44 -9.38 -5.85
N LEU A 42 -8.30 -8.05 -6.02
CA LEU A 42 -9.06 -7.33 -7.06
C LEU A 42 -8.67 -7.78 -8.47
N GLY A 43 -7.39 -8.08 -8.72
CA GLY A 43 -6.95 -8.68 -9.99
C GLY A 43 -7.61 -10.04 -10.25
N ASP A 44 -7.64 -10.93 -9.26
CA ASP A 44 -8.27 -12.24 -9.36
C ASP A 44 -9.79 -12.12 -9.59
N LEU A 45 -10.45 -11.18 -8.89
CA LEU A 45 -11.88 -10.88 -9.08
C LEU A 45 -12.16 -10.34 -10.48
N ARG A 46 -11.29 -9.50 -11.03
CA ARG A 46 -11.39 -9.05 -12.42
C ARG A 46 -11.39 -10.24 -13.36
N ASP A 47 -10.38 -11.11 -13.24
CA ASP A 47 -10.20 -12.25 -14.15
C ASP A 47 -11.40 -13.24 -14.06
N LEU A 48 -11.91 -13.48 -12.85
CA LEU A 48 -13.12 -14.28 -12.62
C LEU A 48 -14.36 -13.65 -13.25
N SER A 49 -14.54 -12.34 -13.10
CA SER A 49 -15.70 -11.62 -13.65
C SER A 49 -15.66 -11.55 -15.18
N GLU A 50 -14.49 -11.34 -15.78
CA GLU A 50 -14.30 -11.39 -17.23
C GLU A 50 -14.61 -12.79 -17.79
N ALA A 51 -14.16 -13.86 -17.10
CA ALA A 51 -14.48 -15.24 -17.46
C ALA A 51 -15.99 -15.54 -17.39
N GLN A 52 -16.74 -14.82 -16.55
CA GLN A 52 -18.20 -14.87 -16.47
C GLN A 52 -18.91 -13.96 -17.49
N GLY A 53 -18.17 -13.32 -18.39
CA GLY A 53 -18.70 -12.43 -19.43
C GLY A 53 -19.12 -11.04 -18.91
N ARG A 54 -18.73 -10.67 -17.69
CA ARG A 54 -18.97 -9.33 -17.13
C ARG A 54 -17.90 -8.37 -17.64
N ARG A 55 -18.26 -7.11 -17.83
CA ARG A 55 -17.28 -6.05 -18.09
C ARG A 55 -16.59 -5.67 -16.78
N THR A 56 -15.29 -5.42 -16.80
CA THR A 56 -14.56 -5.05 -15.59
C THR A 56 -13.77 -3.78 -15.81
N ILE A 57 -13.85 -2.87 -14.84
CA ILE A 57 -13.09 -1.62 -14.82
C ILE A 57 -12.30 -1.59 -13.53
N LEU A 58 -11.00 -1.87 -13.64
CA LEU A 58 -10.06 -1.78 -12.52
C LEU A 58 -9.37 -0.42 -12.54
N ILE A 59 -9.51 0.33 -11.45
CA ILE A 59 -8.90 1.65 -11.27
C ILE A 59 -7.94 1.56 -10.09
N ASP A 60 -6.65 1.73 -10.35
CA ASP A 60 -5.64 1.97 -9.32
C ASP A 60 -5.68 3.46 -8.93
N LEU A 61 -6.27 3.77 -7.78
CA LEU A 61 -6.45 5.16 -7.32
C LEU A 61 -5.13 5.86 -7.01
N ALA A 62 -4.03 5.13 -6.80
CA ALA A 62 -2.72 5.72 -6.61
C ALA A 62 -2.24 6.49 -7.87
N GLU A 63 -2.75 6.15 -9.05
CA GLU A 63 -2.40 6.82 -10.31
C GLU A 63 -3.16 8.15 -10.56
N TYR A 64 -4.12 8.50 -9.68
CA TYR A 64 -5.04 9.61 -9.91
C TYR A 64 -4.90 10.73 -8.87
N GLY A 65 -4.03 11.70 -9.15
CA GLY A 65 -3.95 12.95 -8.39
C GLY A 65 -4.83 14.09 -8.92
N ASN A 66 -5.56 13.86 -10.01
CA ASN A 66 -6.44 14.85 -10.63
C ASN A 66 -7.89 14.36 -10.62
N GLU A 67 -8.78 15.16 -10.05
CA GLU A 67 -10.21 14.85 -9.87
C GLU A 67 -10.94 14.69 -11.21
N ASP A 68 -10.69 15.54 -12.21
CA ASP A 68 -11.38 15.50 -13.50
C ASP A 68 -11.04 14.22 -14.27
N ARG A 69 -9.76 13.81 -14.25
CA ARG A 69 -9.34 12.55 -14.87
C ARG A 69 -10.03 11.37 -14.21
N LEU A 70 -10.03 11.31 -12.87
CA LEU A 70 -10.67 10.24 -12.12
C LEU A 70 -12.18 10.18 -12.41
N LEU A 71 -12.86 11.35 -12.44
CA LEU A 71 -14.27 11.45 -12.78
C LEU A 71 -14.60 10.90 -14.17
N GLY A 72 -13.72 11.09 -15.14
CA GLY A 72 -13.89 10.52 -16.48
C GLY A 72 -13.99 8.99 -16.46
N TYR A 73 -13.09 8.31 -15.74
CA TYR A 73 -13.13 6.85 -15.61
C TYR A 73 -14.30 6.37 -14.76
N LEU A 74 -14.59 7.05 -13.65
CA LEU A 74 -15.71 6.70 -12.79
C LEU A 74 -17.07 6.92 -13.46
N ARG A 75 -17.15 7.71 -14.53
CA ARG A 75 -18.38 7.96 -15.30
C ARG A 75 -18.34 7.29 -16.67
N SER A 76 -17.55 6.23 -16.82
CA SER A 76 -17.47 5.53 -18.09
C SER A 76 -18.85 4.98 -18.49
N PRO A 77 -19.20 4.99 -19.80
CA PRO A 77 -20.49 4.49 -20.27
C PRO A 77 -20.74 3.03 -19.87
N GLU A 78 -19.69 2.22 -19.75
CA GLU A 78 -19.77 0.81 -19.35
C GLU A 78 -20.35 0.67 -17.93
N ILE A 79 -19.97 1.56 -17.00
CA ILE A 79 -20.50 1.57 -15.63
C ILE A 79 -21.97 2.02 -15.65
N LEU A 80 -22.25 3.11 -16.36
CA LEU A 80 -23.57 3.75 -16.33
C LEU A 80 -24.64 2.97 -17.10
N ALA A 81 -24.24 2.19 -18.10
CA ALA A 81 -25.15 1.35 -18.90
C ALA A 81 -25.43 -0.02 -18.28
N ALA A 82 -24.69 -0.44 -17.25
CA ALA A 82 -24.79 -1.77 -16.65
C ALA A 82 -26.21 -2.08 -16.14
N GLY A 83 -26.82 -3.14 -16.68
CA GLY A 83 -28.18 -3.57 -16.30
C GLY A 83 -29.31 -2.73 -16.88
N SER A 84 -29.01 -1.80 -17.79
CA SER A 84 -30.01 -1.11 -18.60
C SER A 84 -29.83 -1.46 -20.07
N THR A 85 -28.95 -0.76 -20.77
CA THR A 85 -28.65 -0.95 -22.20
C THR A 85 -27.33 -1.69 -22.43
N GLY A 86 -26.53 -1.90 -21.38
CA GLY A 86 -25.22 -2.52 -21.43
C GLY A 86 -25.14 -3.85 -20.64
N PRO A 87 -24.08 -4.64 -20.88
CA PRO A 87 -23.82 -5.87 -20.14
C PRO A 87 -23.58 -5.57 -18.65
N ALA A 88 -23.66 -6.60 -17.82
CA ALA A 88 -23.30 -6.48 -16.42
C ALA A 88 -21.82 -6.11 -16.26
N ALA A 89 -21.51 -5.31 -15.24
CA ALA A 89 -20.19 -4.73 -15.03
C ALA A 89 -19.74 -4.78 -13.56
N ASP A 90 -18.42 -4.84 -13.36
CA ASP A 90 -17.76 -4.74 -12.06
C ASP A 90 -16.79 -3.55 -12.08
N LEU A 91 -16.98 -2.62 -11.15
CA LEU A 91 -16.04 -1.55 -10.86
C LEU A 91 -15.16 -1.98 -9.70
N LEU A 92 -13.86 -2.03 -9.92
CA LEU A 92 -12.86 -2.39 -8.91
C LEU A 92 -11.99 -1.16 -8.63
N LEU A 93 -12.05 -0.65 -7.40
CA LEU A 93 -11.30 0.51 -6.94
C LEU A 93 -10.21 0.05 -5.97
N ASP A 94 -8.95 0.13 -6.39
CA ASP A 94 -7.81 -0.23 -5.56
C ASP A 94 -7.17 1.00 -4.91
N GLY A 95 -6.82 0.88 -3.63
CA GLY A 95 -6.00 1.88 -2.94
C GLY A 95 -6.71 3.17 -2.53
N ILE A 96 -7.89 3.09 -1.89
CA ILE A 96 -8.58 4.27 -1.34
C ILE A 96 -7.67 5.07 -0.38
N ASP A 97 -6.83 4.38 0.39
CA ASP A 97 -5.90 4.94 1.37
C ASP A 97 -4.64 5.58 0.77
N VAL A 98 -4.30 5.24 -0.47
CA VAL A 98 -3.08 5.70 -1.16
C VAL A 98 -3.36 6.66 -2.31
N CYS A 99 -4.63 7.02 -2.53
CA CYS A 99 -5.00 8.00 -3.52
C CYS A 99 -4.34 9.36 -3.21
N PRO A 100 -3.73 10.05 -4.20
CA PRO A 100 -3.15 11.37 -3.95
C PRO A 100 -4.18 12.46 -3.61
N LEU A 101 -5.48 12.22 -3.86
CA LEU A 101 -6.55 13.04 -3.32
C LEU A 101 -6.73 12.74 -1.83
N GLU A 102 -6.82 13.76 -0.98
CA GLU A 102 -7.10 13.57 0.45
C GLU A 102 -8.34 12.69 0.65
N THR A 103 -8.26 11.73 1.58
CA THR A 103 -9.31 10.71 1.80
C THR A 103 -10.72 11.31 1.98
N PRO A 104 -10.94 12.42 2.73
CA PRO A 104 -12.26 13.04 2.84
C PRO A 104 -12.79 13.59 1.52
N ARG A 105 -11.90 14.17 0.68
CA ARG A 105 -12.26 14.70 -0.64
C ARG A 105 -12.61 13.57 -1.59
N LEU A 106 -11.81 12.51 -1.62
CA LEU A 106 -12.11 11.30 -2.40
C LEU A 106 -13.45 10.68 -1.96
N ALA A 107 -13.69 10.60 -0.65
CA ALA A 107 -14.94 10.07 -0.12
C ALA A 107 -16.17 10.88 -0.57
N ALA A 108 -16.07 12.21 -0.55
CA ALA A 108 -17.12 13.09 -1.04
C ALA A 108 -17.35 12.96 -2.56
N LEU A 109 -16.27 12.83 -3.33
CA LEU A 109 -16.30 12.61 -4.77
C LEU A 109 -17.03 11.31 -5.12
N LEU A 110 -16.58 10.19 -4.55
CA LEU A 110 -17.17 8.87 -4.78
C LEU A 110 -18.64 8.83 -4.34
N LYS A 111 -18.99 9.44 -3.19
CA LYS A 111 -20.39 9.59 -2.77
C LYS A 111 -21.24 10.30 -3.83
N LYS A 112 -20.73 11.36 -4.45
CA LYS A 112 -21.44 12.08 -5.51
C LYS A 112 -21.59 11.22 -6.77
N VAL A 113 -20.57 10.45 -7.11
CA VAL A 113 -20.59 9.58 -8.28
C VAL A 113 -21.54 8.40 -8.10
N PHE A 114 -21.47 7.70 -6.97
CA PHE A 114 -22.31 6.54 -6.68
C PHE A 114 -23.80 6.87 -6.77
N ARG A 115 -24.24 8.07 -6.39
CA ARG A 115 -25.64 8.50 -6.56
C ARG A 115 -26.15 8.43 -8.01
N GLY A 116 -25.27 8.53 -8.99
CA GLY A 116 -25.61 8.43 -10.41
C GLY A 116 -25.46 7.02 -10.99
N TYR A 117 -25.06 6.03 -10.19
CA TYR A 117 -24.88 4.66 -10.66
C TYR A 117 -26.19 3.89 -10.72
N PRO A 118 -26.29 2.89 -11.61
CA PRO A 118 -27.37 1.91 -11.56
C PRO A 118 -27.38 1.15 -10.23
N ALA A 119 -28.48 1.26 -9.48
CA ALA A 119 -28.72 0.46 -8.27
C ALA A 119 -29.29 -0.93 -8.64
N THR A 120 -28.72 -1.58 -9.65
CA THR A 120 -29.13 -2.91 -10.14
C THR A 120 -28.16 -3.99 -9.67
N ARG A 121 -28.52 -5.27 -9.83
CA ARG A 121 -27.60 -6.39 -9.58
C ARG A 121 -26.49 -6.51 -10.63
N ASP A 122 -26.65 -5.82 -11.76
CA ASP A 122 -25.76 -5.92 -12.90
C ASP A 122 -24.53 -5.04 -12.73
N LEU A 123 -24.59 -4.00 -11.88
CA LEU A 123 -23.40 -3.26 -11.44
C LEU A 123 -22.94 -3.74 -10.06
N ARG A 124 -21.71 -4.23 -9.99
CA ARG A 124 -21.02 -4.53 -8.73
C ARG A 124 -19.87 -3.56 -8.52
N VAL A 125 -19.65 -3.17 -7.27
CA VAL A 125 -18.53 -2.31 -6.85
C VAL A 125 -17.70 -3.07 -5.82
N ARG A 126 -16.38 -3.07 -6.01
CA ARG A 126 -15.39 -3.70 -5.14
C ARG A 126 -14.34 -2.67 -4.78
N LEU A 127 -14.14 -2.41 -3.49
CA LEU A 127 -13.20 -1.40 -3.02
C LEU A 127 -12.13 -2.04 -2.15
N ALA A 128 -10.89 -1.57 -2.24
CA ALA A 128 -9.81 -1.95 -1.34
C ALA A 128 -9.28 -0.73 -0.56
N CYS A 129 -9.09 -0.90 0.75
CA CYS A 129 -8.56 0.14 1.63
C CYS A 129 -7.77 -0.44 2.81
N CYS A 130 -6.88 0.34 3.38
CA CYS A 130 -6.29 0.04 4.69
C CYS A 130 -7.34 0.18 5.82
N SER A 131 -7.40 -0.79 6.74
CA SER A 131 -8.37 -0.81 7.84
C SER A 131 -8.32 0.47 8.69
N ALA A 132 -7.12 1.00 8.95
CA ALA A 132 -6.91 2.14 9.84
C ALA A 132 -7.45 3.49 9.31
N VAL A 133 -7.74 3.60 8.01
CA VAL A 133 -8.09 4.88 7.37
C VAL A 133 -9.34 4.78 6.47
N TRP A 134 -10.13 3.72 6.65
CA TRP A 134 -11.41 3.58 5.95
C TRP A 134 -12.39 4.70 6.36
N PRO A 135 -12.90 5.51 5.42
CA PRO A 135 -13.72 6.67 5.77
C PRO A 135 -15.21 6.29 5.98
N GLU A 136 -15.76 6.57 7.16
CA GLU A 136 -17.19 6.38 7.48
C GLU A 136 -18.15 7.01 6.44
N LEU A 137 -17.74 8.12 5.83
CA LEU A 137 -18.52 8.80 4.80
C LEU A 137 -18.76 7.90 3.58
N LEU A 138 -17.78 7.09 3.17
CA LEU A 138 -17.92 6.14 2.07
C LEU A 138 -18.86 5.00 2.44
N GLU A 139 -18.70 4.42 3.62
CA GLU A 139 -19.60 3.37 4.10
C GLU A 139 -21.06 3.83 4.09
N ARG A 140 -21.34 5.01 4.67
CA ARG A 140 -22.68 5.61 4.63
C ARG A 140 -23.16 5.85 3.20
N ALA A 141 -22.28 6.28 2.29
CA ALA A 141 -22.63 6.50 0.90
C ALA A 141 -22.99 5.19 0.17
N LEU A 142 -22.23 4.11 0.40
CA LEU A 142 -22.52 2.78 -0.14
C LEU A 142 -23.87 2.28 0.37
N ILE A 143 -24.10 2.30 1.68
CA ILE A 143 -25.35 1.85 2.31
C ILE A 143 -26.55 2.67 1.81
N THR A 144 -26.39 3.99 1.68
CA THR A 144 -27.47 4.86 1.18
C THR A 144 -27.85 4.54 -0.27
N HIS A 145 -26.89 4.13 -1.11
CA HIS A 145 -27.14 3.91 -2.53
C HIS A 145 -27.55 2.47 -2.87
N TRP A 146 -26.91 1.46 -2.26
CA TRP A 146 -27.17 0.04 -2.53
C TRP A 146 -28.01 -0.66 -1.47
N GLU A 147 -28.40 0.03 -0.39
CA GLU A 147 -29.07 -0.52 0.79
C GLU A 147 -28.17 -1.45 1.62
N ALA A 148 -28.36 -1.43 2.95
CA ALA A 148 -27.50 -2.17 3.88
C ALA A 148 -27.42 -3.68 3.56
N ALA A 149 -28.50 -4.29 3.07
CA ALA A 149 -28.54 -5.71 2.74
C ALA A 149 -27.66 -6.09 1.52
N ASN A 150 -27.24 -5.13 0.68
CA ASN A 150 -26.41 -5.39 -0.50
C ASN A 150 -24.99 -4.82 -0.36
N VAL A 151 -24.61 -4.36 0.83
CA VAL A 151 -23.28 -3.82 1.13
C VAL A 151 -22.63 -4.68 2.22
N ILE A 152 -21.39 -5.09 2.00
CA ILE A 152 -20.60 -5.76 3.03
C ILE A 152 -19.19 -5.19 3.09
N ILE A 153 -18.69 -5.05 4.32
CA ILE A 153 -17.33 -4.62 4.62
C ILE A 153 -16.66 -5.79 5.32
N VAL A 154 -15.56 -6.27 4.76
CA VAL A 154 -14.85 -7.45 5.24
C VAL A 154 -13.38 -7.13 5.47
N GLU A 155 -12.81 -7.68 6.53
CA GLU A 155 -11.38 -7.60 6.78
C GLU A 155 -10.68 -8.87 6.28
N MET A 156 -9.55 -8.69 5.58
CA MET A 156 -8.76 -9.79 5.08
C MET A 156 -8.13 -10.56 6.23
N ALA A 157 -8.49 -11.84 6.34
CA ALA A 157 -7.85 -12.76 7.27
C ALA A 157 -6.39 -13.06 6.86
N PRO A 158 -5.51 -13.41 7.81
CA PRO A 158 -4.19 -13.94 7.51
C PRO A 158 -4.27 -15.21 6.66
N LEU A 159 -3.21 -15.47 5.88
CA LEU A 159 -3.06 -16.72 5.15
C LEU A 159 -3.01 -17.89 6.12
N ARG A 160 -3.75 -18.95 5.78
CA ARG A 160 -3.69 -20.20 6.53
C ARG A 160 -2.48 -21.00 6.12
N ARG A 161 -2.18 -22.04 6.90
CA ARG A 161 -1.06 -22.95 6.60
C ARG A 161 -1.21 -23.58 5.21
N ARG A 162 -2.41 -24.04 4.85
CA ARG A 162 -2.64 -24.64 3.53
C ARG A 162 -2.49 -23.65 2.39
N ASP A 163 -2.83 -22.38 2.61
CA ASP A 163 -2.60 -21.33 1.61
C ASP A 163 -1.09 -21.14 1.39
N VAL A 164 -0.28 -21.22 2.44
CA VAL A 164 1.19 -21.21 2.36
C VAL A 164 1.72 -22.45 1.61
N GLU A 165 1.13 -23.63 1.80
CA GLU A 165 1.50 -24.86 1.08
C GLU A 165 1.24 -24.76 -0.43
N VAL A 166 0.05 -24.27 -0.79
CA VAL A 166 -0.33 -24.03 -2.19
C VAL A 166 0.61 -23.01 -2.82
N ALA A 167 0.87 -21.90 -2.13
CA ALA A 167 1.77 -20.85 -2.61
C ALA A 167 3.22 -21.35 -2.74
N ALA A 168 3.72 -22.14 -1.78
CA ALA A 168 5.06 -22.74 -1.86
C ALA A 168 5.20 -23.66 -3.09
N THR A 169 4.15 -24.45 -3.37
CA THR A 169 4.10 -25.31 -4.56
C THR A 169 4.15 -24.50 -5.85
N ALA A 170 3.35 -23.43 -5.94
CA ALA A 170 3.34 -22.52 -7.09
C ALA A 170 4.70 -21.83 -7.30
N GLU A 171 5.44 -21.61 -6.21
CA GLU A 171 6.79 -21.06 -6.24
C GLU A 171 7.87 -22.11 -6.58
N GLY A 172 7.52 -23.38 -6.78
CA GLY A 172 8.46 -24.46 -7.11
C GLY A 172 9.27 -24.97 -5.91
N LEU A 173 8.79 -24.72 -4.68
CA LEU A 173 9.39 -25.24 -3.45
C LEU A 173 8.71 -26.55 -3.04
N VAL A 174 9.42 -27.36 -2.26
CA VAL A 174 8.83 -28.52 -1.58
C VAL A 174 8.08 -28.04 -0.33
N PRO A 175 6.74 -28.12 -0.27
CA PRO A 175 5.96 -27.47 0.79
C PRO A 175 6.31 -27.95 2.20
N SER A 176 6.50 -29.25 2.37
CA SER A 176 6.84 -29.85 3.67
C SER A 176 8.19 -29.34 4.20
N ALA A 177 9.22 -29.29 3.34
CA ALA A 177 10.54 -28.78 3.72
C ALA A 177 10.50 -27.28 4.02
N PHE A 178 9.75 -26.51 3.24
CA PHE A 178 9.62 -25.07 3.44
C PHE A 178 8.87 -24.73 4.74
N LEU A 179 7.78 -25.42 5.03
CA LEU A 179 7.05 -25.26 6.28
C LEU A 179 7.87 -25.67 7.51
N ALA A 180 8.66 -26.74 7.40
CA ALA A 180 9.57 -27.13 8.48
C ALA A 180 10.57 -26.01 8.81
N GLN A 181 11.13 -25.33 7.79
CA GLN A 181 11.97 -24.15 8.02
C GLN A 181 11.21 -22.98 8.67
N ILE A 182 9.95 -22.75 8.27
CA ILE A 182 9.12 -21.71 8.90
C ILE A 182 8.91 -22.00 10.39
N GLU A 183 8.65 -23.26 10.73
CA GLU A 183 8.42 -23.70 12.12
C GLU A 183 9.70 -23.63 12.96
N GLU A 184 10.80 -24.19 12.45
CA GLU A 184 12.12 -24.20 13.10
C GLU A 184 12.60 -22.79 13.45
N HIS A 185 12.30 -21.81 12.59
CA HIS A 185 12.71 -20.41 12.76
C HIS A 185 11.61 -19.51 13.35
N HIS A 186 10.50 -20.07 13.83
CA HIS A 186 9.35 -19.35 14.40
C HIS A 186 8.85 -18.19 13.52
N ALA A 187 8.84 -18.41 12.20
CA ALA A 187 8.49 -17.41 11.18
C ALA A 187 7.01 -17.45 10.76
N GLY A 188 6.15 -18.17 11.48
CA GLY A 188 4.73 -18.36 11.14
C GLY A 188 3.96 -17.05 10.93
N VAL A 189 4.18 -16.04 11.78
CA VAL A 189 3.54 -14.71 11.65
C VAL A 189 3.96 -14.00 10.35
N LEU A 190 5.19 -14.22 9.89
CA LEU A 190 5.67 -13.70 8.60
C LEU A 190 5.07 -14.50 7.43
N ALA A 191 4.89 -15.80 7.58
CA ALA A 191 4.25 -16.64 6.57
C ALA A 191 2.75 -16.33 6.39
N ALA A 192 2.10 -15.85 7.45
CA ALA A 192 0.66 -15.55 7.45
C ALA A 192 0.28 -14.26 6.68
N ARG A 193 1.24 -13.45 6.21
CA ARG A 193 0.97 -12.25 5.39
C ARG A 193 1.61 -12.39 4.01
N PRO A 194 0.90 -12.15 2.90
CA PRO A 194 1.43 -12.35 1.55
C PRO A 194 2.76 -11.63 1.27
N VAL A 195 2.88 -10.37 1.68
CA VAL A 195 4.10 -9.58 1.43
C VAL A 195 5.33 -10.19 2.11
N THR A 196 5.20 -10.65 3.36
CA THR A 196 6.30 -11.25 4.11
C THR A 196 6.54 -12.69 3.71
N LEU A 197 5.50 -13.42 3.29
CA LEU A 197 5.64 -14.76 2.72
C LEU A 197 6.50 -14.74 1.44
N ARG A 198 6.34 -13.74 0.57
CA ARG A 198 7.23 -13.56 -0.61
C ARG A 198 8.70 -13.39 -0.22
N LEU A 199 8.98 -12.77 0.94
CA LEU A 199 10.35 -12.65 1.46
C LEU A 199 10.91 -14.03 1.84
N LEU A 200 10.08 -14.87 2.47
CA LEU A 200 10.44 -16.24 2.85
C LEU A 200 10.70 -17.12 1.61
N PHE A 201 9.88 -17.01 0.57
CA PHE A 201 10.14 -17.68 -0.71
C PHE A 201 11.47 -17.25 -1.31
N GLY A 202 11.73 -15.95 -1.30
CA GLY A 202 12.98 -15.37 -1.75
C GLY A 202 14.20 -15.92 -1.03
N GLN A 203 14.12 -16.10 0.28
CA GLN A 203 15.17 -16.69 1.10
C GLN A 203 15.35 -18.18 0.77
N ALA A 204 14.26 -18.96 0.74
CA ALA A 204 14.31 -20.39 0.45
C ALA A 204 14.91 -20.68 -0.94
N LYS A 205 14.55 -19.88 -1.95
CA LYS A 205 15.08 -20.01 -3.32
C LYS A 205 16.54 -19.64 -3.46
N SER A 206 17.09 -18.86 -2.53
CA SER A 206 18.51 -18.47 -2.57
C SER A 206 19.47 -19.62 -2.20
N GLY A 207 18.94 -20.77 -1.76
CA GLY A 207 19.74 -21.92 -1.31
C GLY A 207 20.38 -21.74 0.07
N HIS A 208 20.20 -20.59 0.71
CA HIS A 208 20.68 -20.35 2.07
C HIS A 208 19.60 -20.75 3.08
N SER A 209 20.02 -21.35 4.20
CA SER A 209 19.14 -21.56 5.35
C SER A 209 18.59 -20.21 5.85
N PHE A 210 17.47 -20.28 6.56
CA PHE A 210 16.96 -19.10 7.25
C PHE A 210 17.98 -18.68 8.33
N PRO A 211 18.15 -17.38 8.58
CA PRO A 211 18.94 -16.91 9.71
C PRO A 211 18.45 -17.52 11.01
N THR A 212 19.38 -17.80 11.94
CA THR A 212 19.05 -18.37 13.25
C THR A 212 18.09 -17.46 14.03
N GLU A 213 18.25 -16.14 13.88
CA GLU A 213 17.36 -15.16 14.50
C GLU A 213 16.26 -14.67 13.55
N ARG A 214 15.01 -14.66 14.05
CA ARG A 214 13.85 -14.10 13.35
C ARG A 214 14.02 -12.62 12.99
N THR A 215 14.72 -11.87 13.82
CA THR A 215 15.06 -10.44 13.61
C THR A 215 15.91 -10.25 12.35
N ASP A 216 16.87 -11.13 12.11
CA ASP A 216 17.72 -11.09 10.93
C ASP A 216 16.94 -11.48 9.67
N LEU A 217 16.06 -12.48 9.77
CA LEU A 217 15.15 -12.85 8.69
C LEU A 217 14.26 -11.67 8.28
N TYR A 218 13.67 -10.98 9.26
CA TYR A 218 12.84 -9.80 9.01
C TYR A 218 13.68 -8.64 8.45
N ARG A 219 14.86 -8.36 9.00
CA ARG A 219 15.79 -7.31 8.51
C ARG A 219 16.16 -7.51 7.05
N ARG A 220 16.56 -8.74 6.66
CA ARG A 220 16.88 -9.09 5.26
C ARG A 220 15.67 -8.90 4.36
N GLY A 221 14.49 -9.27 4.85
CA GLY A 221 13.22 -9.02 4.18
C GLY A 221 12.97 -7.52 3.94
N CYS A 222 13.11 -6.68 4.96
CA CYS A 222 12.97 -5.23 4.84
C CYS A 222 14.00 -4.60 3.90
N GLU A 223 15.25 -5.08 3.91
CA GLU A 223 16.29 -4.63 2.99
C GLU A 223 15.92 -4.93 1.54
N ARG A 224 15.37 -6.12 1.28
CA ARG A 224 14.85 -6.49 -0.03
C ARG A 224 13.68 -5.61 -0.47
N LEU A 225 12.74 -5.31 0.43
CA LEU A 225 11.62 -4.39 0.15
C LEU A 225 12.08 -2.96 -0.15
N CYS A 226 13.28 -2.58 0.29
CA CYS A 226 13.87 -1.29 -0.06
C CYS A 226 14.44 -1.25 -1.50
N ALA A 227 14.54 -2.39 -2.19
CA ALA A 227 14.89 -2.42 -3.59
C ALA A 227 13.78 -1.81 -4.47
N GLU A 228 14.16 -1.32 -5.65
CA GLU A 228 13.19 -0.83 -6.63
C GLU A 228 12.72 -1.97 -7.52
N ASP A 229 11.59 -2.58 -7.17
CA ASP A 229 11.03 -3.72 -7.92
C ASP A 229 9.92 -3.31 -8.92
N ASN A 230 9.44 -2.05 -8.89
CA ASN A 230 8.38 -1.62 -9.81
C ASN A 230 8.89 -1.56 -11.26
N PRO A 231 8.33 -2.38 -12.19
CA PRO A 231 8.83 -2.47 -13.57
C PRO A 231 8.79 -1.13 -14.31
N SER A 232 7.75 -0.33 -14.12
CA SER A 232 7.59 0.98 -14.76
C SER A 232 8.66 1.98 -14.29
N ARG A 233 8.94 2.00 -12.98
CA ARG A 233 10.01 2.86 -12.41
C ARG A 233 11.39 2.40 -12.85
N ARG A 234 11.62 1.08 -12.96
CA ARG A 234 12.87 0.54 -13.50
C ARG A 234 13.06 0.88 -14.98
N ALA A 235 12.02 0.70 -15.79
CA ALA A 235 12.03 1.01 -17.22
C ALA A 235 12.28 2.51 -17.48
N SER A 236 11.69 3.38 -16.66
CA SER A 236 11.90 4.84 -16.72
C SER A 236 13.16 5.34 -15.99
N ARG A 237 14.02 4.43 -15.52
CA ARG A 237 15.25 4.72 -14.75
C ARG A 237 15.02 5.59 -13.51
N ARG A 238 13.81 5.60 -12.96
CA ARG A 238 13.45 6.28 -11.71
C ARG A 238 13.84 5.45 -10.48
N LEU A 239 15.08 4.97 -10.47
CA LEU A 239 15.59 4.08 -9.42
C LEU A 239 15.89 4.82 -8.11
N GLY A 240 16.16 6.13 -8.15
CA GLY A 240 16.65 6.90 -7.01
C GLY A 240 18.15 6.72 -6.76
N HIS A 241 18.74 7.54 -5.89
CA HIS A 241 20.20 7.60 -5.67
C HIS A 241 20.71 6.80 -4.46
N ARG A 242 19.80 6.24 -3.66
CA ARG A 242 20.15 5.51 -2.42
C ARG A 242 20.07 4.00 -2.64
N THR A 243 21.03 3.27 -2.09
CA THR A 243 21.05 1.80 -2.09
C THR A 243 19.93 1.24 -1.19
N PRO A 244 19.55 -0.05 -1.34
CA PRO A 244 18.55 -0.67 -0.47
C PRO A 244 18.92 -0.57 1.02
N SER A 245 20.18 -0.82 1.38
CA SER A 245 20.66 -0.70 2.77
C SER A 245 20.58 0.74 3.29
N GLN A 246 20.87 1.74 2.45
CA GLN A 246 20.71 3.15 2.82
C GLN A 246 19.23 3.51 3.04
N ARG A 247 18.33 3.06 2.16
CA ARG A 247 16.89 3.24 2.34
C ARG A 247 16.37 2.55 3.59
N LEU A 248 16.85 1.35 3.90
CA LEU A 248 16.48 0.66 5.12
C LEU A 248 16.88 1.47 6.36
N ALA A 249 18.08 2.05 6.37
CA ALA A 249 18.50 2.93 7.46
C ALA A 249 17.60 4.18 7.58
N ILE A 250 17.17 4.75 6.46
CA ILE A 250 16.23 5.88 6.42
C ILE A 250 14.86 5.46 6.96
N VAL A 251 14.29 4.37 6.46
CA VAL A 251 12.99 3.82 6.89
C VAL A 251 13.01 3.46 8.38
N ALA A 252 14.12 2.91 8.88
CA ALA A 252 14.27 2.64 10.31
C ALA A 252 14.19 3.93 11.15
N ARG A 253 14.76 5.05 10.68
CA ARG A 253 14.62 6.35 11.36
C ARG A 253 13.20 6.90 11.25
N ILE A 254 12.56 6.79 10.09
CA ILE A 254 11.14 7.14 9.93
C ILE A 254 10.28 6.35 10.92
N ALA A 255 10.49 5.04 11.04
CA ALA A 255 9.74 4.19 11.95
C ALA A 255 9.91 4.56 13.43
N VAL A 256 11.04 5.16 13.82
CA VAL A 256 11.27 5.71 15.17
C VAL A 256 10.56 7.06 15.36
N VAL A 257 10.46 7.87 14.30
CA VAL A 257 9.81 9.19 14.34
C VAL A 257 8.29 9.07 14.26
N LEU A 258 7.74 8.16 13.46
CA LEU A 258 6.29 7.99 13.27
C LEU A 258 5.45 7.86 14.56
N PRO A 259 5.87 7.11 15.60
CA PRO A 259 5.10 7.01 16.84
C PRO A 259 5.26 8.23 17.77
N THR A 260 6.12 9.20 17.43
CA THR A 260 6.25 10.43 18.21
C THR A 260 5.12 11.42 17.85
N ASP A 261 4.82 12.40 18.70
CA ASP A 261 3.79 13.42 18.45
C ASP A 261 4.18 14.46 17.37
N ARG A 262 5.07 14.06 16.46
CA ARG A 262 5.53 14.87 15.34
C ARG A 262 4.49 14.84 14.25
N LYS A 263 4.06 16.02 13.78
CA LYS A 263 2.92 16.15 12.87
C LYS A 263 3.30 16.16 11.41
N ALA A 264 4.53 16.55 11.09
CA ALA A 264 5.00 16.60 9.71
C ALA A 264 6.52 16.42 9.58
N VAL A 265 6.93 16.09 8.35
CA VAL A 265 8.32 16.24 7.89
C VAL A 265 8.46 17.63 7.27
N TRP A 266 9.24 18.49 7.90
CA TRP A 266 9.51 19.84 7.41
C TRP A 266 10.50 19.80 6.23
N ILE A 267 10.09 20.40 5.11
CA ILE A 267 10.86 20.48 3.86
C ILE A 267 11.27 21.91 3.48
N GLY A 268 10.95 22.88 4.34
CA GLY A 268 11.24 24.30 4.14
C GLY A 268 12.60 24.74 4.70
N SER A 269 12.75 26.04 4.90
CA SER A 269 13.95 26.63 5.52
C SER A 269 14.10 26.18 6.98
N ASP A 270 15.34 25.89 7.41
CA ASP A 270 15.65 25.56 8.81
C ASP A 270 15.28 26.69 9.79
N ALA A 271 15.23 27.95 9.32
CA ALA A 271 14.88 29.09 10.15
C ALA A 271 13.44 29.05 10.68
N ASP A 272 12.55 28.38 9.93
CA ASP A 272 11.11 28.32 10.23
C ASP A 272 10.72 26.96 10.86
N LEU A 273 11.69 26.10 11.14
CA LEU A 273 11.47 24.75 11.67
C LEU A 273 11.07 24.80 13.16
N ASP A 274 9.84 24.37 13.45
CA ASP A 274 9.41 24.08 14.84
C ASP A 274 9.86 22.66 15.25
N ARG A 275 11.05 22.59 15.86
CA ARG A 275 11.61 21.35 16.42
C ARG A 275 10.85 20.78 17.63
N THR A 276 9.70 21.30 18.03
CA THR A 276 8.80 20.62 18.97
C THR A 276 7.65 19.88 18.28
N ARG A 277 7.27 20.32 17.07
CA ARG A 277 6.12 19.78 16.31
C ARG A 277 6.53 18.97 15.09
N ASP A 278 7.66 19.29 14.46
CA ASP A 278 8.04 18.71 13.17
C ASP A 278 9.45 18.09 13.21
N CYS A 279 9.68 17.07 12.40
CA CYS A 279 11.03 16.54 12.15
C CYS A 279 11.57 17.09 10.83
N CYS A 280 12.88 17.35 10.72
CA CYS A 280 13.46 17.74 9.44
C CYS A 280 13.94 16.53 8.63
N ILE A 281 14.19 16.74 7.33
CA ILE A 281 14.72 15.69 6.44
C ILE A 281 16.02 15.09 6.98
N ASP A 282 16.89 15.89 7.60
CA ASP A 282 18.17 15.43 8.15
C ASP A 282 18.01 14.41 9.29
N ASP A 283 16.96 14.53 10.10
CA ASP A 283 16.65 13.59 11.18
C ASP A 283 16.33 12.19 10.62
N ILE A 284 15.81 12.15 9.39
CA ILE A 284 15.37 10.93 8.68
C ILE A 284 16.49 10.36 7.79
N VAL A 285 17.15 11.21 7.01
CA VAL A 285 18.19 10.79 6.05
C VAL A 285 19.49 10.46 6.77
N GLY A 286 19.73 11.08 7.93
CA GLY A 286 20.98 11.02 8.67
C GLY A 286 22.03 11.92 8.02
N ARG A 287 22.82 12.60 8.84
CA ARG A 287 23.94 13.42 8.34
C ARG A 287 25.04 12.51 7.82
N GLU A 288 25.42 12.65 6.55
CA GLU A 288 26.69 12.10 6.08
C GLU A 288 27.80 12.75 6.93
N ARG A 289 28.59 11.93 7.65
CA ARG A 289 29.85 12.41 8.20
C ARG A 289 30.74 12.73 7.00
N GLY A 290 30.65 13.98 6.52
CA GLY A 290 31.53 14.49 5.48
C GLY A 290 32.97 14.18 5.85
N ALA A 291 33.71 13.65 4.87
CA ALA A 291 35.13 13.44 4.96
C ALA A 291 35.80 14.66 5.62
N VAL A 292 36.70 14.38 6.56
CA VAL A 292 37.51 15.35 7.31
C VAL A 292 37.84 16.53 6.41
N ALA A 293 37.34 17.71 6.80
CA ALA A 293 37.60 18.96 6.12
C ALA A 293 39.11 19.09 5.88
N SER A 294 39.52 18.97 4.62
CA SER A 294 40.88 19.35 4.25
C SER A 294 41.01 20.84 4.57
N LYS A 295 41.95 21.17 5.45
CA LYS A 295 42.26 22.55 5.84
C LYS A 295 42.63 23.34 4.59
N ARG A 296 41.67 24.00 3.95
CA ARG A 296 41.96 25.11 3.05
C ARG A 296 42.22 26.34 3.93
N ARG A 297 43.51 26.60 4.17
CA ARG A 297 43.99 27.92 4.63
C ARG A 297 43.62 28.93 3.55
N THR A 298 42.62 29.75 3.79
CA THR A 298 42.34 30.94 2.99
C THR A 298 42.93 32.13 3.73
N ALA A 299 44.01 32.70 3.18
CA ALA A 299 44.64 33.91 3.70
C ALA A 299 43.75 35.13 3.42
N LEU A 300 43.60 36.00 4.42
CA LEU A 300 42.91 37.30 4.32
C LEU A 300 43.88 38.34 3.73
N SER A 301 43.56 38.87 2.55
CA SER A 301 44.16 40.11 2.02
C SER A 301 43.29 41.28 2.46
N ARG A 302 43.86 42.21 3.25
CA ARG A 302 43.22 43.50 3.59
C ARG A 302 43.44 44.46 2.41
N GLN A 303 42.36 44.91 1.77
CA GLN A 303 42.39 46.15 0.97
C GLN A 303 41.75 47.31 1.76
N PRO A 304 42.24 48.55 1.58
CA PRO A 304 41.89 49.69 2.43
C PRO A 304 40.58 50.38 2.02
N ALA A 305 39.93 50.96 3.03
CA ALA A 305 38.67 51.69 2.93
C ALA A 305 38.71 52.86 1.94
N TYR A 306 37.71 52.95 1.06
CA TYR A 306 37.52 54.05 0.13
C TYR A 306 36.74 55.18 0.83
N LEU A 307 37.40 56.32 1.04
CA LEU A 307 36.81 57.58 1.49
C LEU A 307 36.11 58.31 0.32
N PRO A 308 34.95 58.96 0.51
CA PRO A 308 34.25 59.67 -0.55
C PRO A 308 34.89 61.04 -0.87
N PRO A 309 34.84 61.53 -2.12
CA PRO A 309 35.42 62.81 -2.50
C PRO A 309 34.57 64.02 -2.04
N ALA A 310 35.28 65.06 -1.60
CA ALA A 310 34.74 66.35 -1.19
C ALA A 310 34.16 67.17 -2.37
N ARG A 311 33.05 67.88 -2.11
CA ARG A 311 32.49 68.93 -2.96
C ARG A 311 33.45 70.13 -3.04
N LYS A 312 33.70 70.66 -4.24
CA LYS A 312 34.27 71.99 -4.44
C LYS A 312 33.16 73.05 -4.50
N VAL A 313 33.47 74.22 -3.93
CA VAL A 313 32.81 75.52 -4.13
C VAL A 313 33.03 75.97 -5.56
#